data_AF-A0A960Y1E9-F1
#
_entry.id   AF-A0A960Y1E9-F1
#
_cell.length_a   1.000
_cell.length_b   1.000
_cell.length_c   1.000
_cell.angle_alpha   90.00
_cell.angle_beta   90.00
_cell.angle_gamma   90.00
#
_symmetry.space_group_name_H-M   'P 1'
#
loop_
_entity.id
_entity.type
_entity.pdbx_description
1 polymer ?
#
loop_
_entity_poly.entity_id
_entity_poly.type
_entity_poly.pdbx_seq_one_letter_code
_entity_poly.pdbx_strand_id
1 'polypeptide(L)' 'MPEEKEIILSRLIQEKFNREEKFSNRLARAIVEMTLVSGWDEIAILDFLLHGAEKEFGELDESFDWILFKKKILKKLRP' A
#
# COMPACT_ATOMS: atom_id res chain seq x y z
N MET A 1 0.74 4.55 19.26
CA MET A 1 -0.50 3.73 19.05
C MET A 1 -0.63 3.38 17.58
N PRO A 2 -1.35 2.32 17.17
CA PRO A 2 -1.49 1.95 15.75
C PRO A 2 -2.04 3.08 14.87
N GLU A 3 -2.95 3.89 15.43
CA GLU A 3 -3.60 5.03 14.75
C GLU A 3 -2.62 6.14 14.32
N GLU A 4 -1.59 6.44 15.12
CA GLU A 4 -0.61 7.49 14.78
C GLU A 4 0.26 7.09 13.58
N LYS A 5 0.62 5.81 13.50
CA LYS A 5 1.44 5.28 12.39
C LYS A 5 0.66 5.31 11.07
N GLU A 6 -0.62 4.93 11.09
CA GLU A 6 -1.47 5.01 9.91
C GLU A 6 -1.65 6.45 9.41
N ILE A 7 -1.79 7.43 10.31
CA ILE A 7 -1.90 8.84 9.95
C ILE A 7 -0.62 9.34 9.27
N ILE A 8 0.55 9.02 9.83
CA ILE A 8 1.85 9.40 9.25
C ILE A 8 2.03 8.74 7.87
N LEU A 9 1.74 7.44 7.77
CA LEU A 9 1.86 6.69 6.53
C LEU A 9 0.90 7.21 5.45
N SER A 10 -0.33 7.56 5.81
CA SER A 10 -1.30 8.14 4.89
C SER A 10 -0.82 9.48 4.33
N ARG A 11 -0.27 10.37 5.17
CA ARG A 11 0.32 11.63 4.71
C ARG A 11 1.47 11.41 3.75
N LEU A 12 2.37 10.48 4.07
CA LEU A 12 3.50 10.13 3.21
C LEU A 12 3.01 9.58 1.85
N ILE A 13 1.96 8.75 1.86
CA ILE A 13 1.33 8.25 0.63
C ILE A 13 0.76 9.40 -0.20
N GLN A 14 0.05 10.34 0.41
CA GLN A 14 -0.49 11.51 -0.31
C GLN A 14 0.62 12.28 -1.01
N GLU A 15 1.72 12.55 -0.31
CA GLU A 15 2.88 13.27 -0.85
C GLU A 15 3.55 12.52 -2.00
N LYS A 16 3.69 11.19 -1.89
CA LYS A 16 4.43 10.38 -2.87
C LYS A 16 3.60 9.98 -4.09
N PHE A 17 2.32 9.67 -3.91
CA PHE A 17 1.44 9.22 -4.98
C PHE A 17 0.60 10.34 -5.59
N ASN A 18 0.54 11.52 -4.95
CA ASN A 18 -0.32 12.63 -5.35
C ASN A 18 -1.79 12.19 -5.55
N ARG A 19 -2.31 11.42 -4.58
CA ARG A 19 -3.67 10.86 -4.58
C ARG A 19 -4.50 11.48 -3.48
N GLU A 20 -5.82 11.40 -3.63
CA GLU A 20 -6.77 11.88 -2.63
C GLU A 20 -6.60 11.22 -1.26
N GLU A 21 -7.05 11.91 -0.21
CA GLU A 21 -6.94 11.43 1.16
C GLU A 21 -7.60 10.07 1.38
N LYS A 22 -8.78 9.85 0.79
CA LYS A 22 -9.51 8.58 0.92
C LYS A 22 -8.72 7.39 0.35
N PHE A 23 -8.09 7.57 -0.81
CA PHE A 23 -7.22 6.57 -1.40
C PHE A 23 -6.01 6.31 -0.51
N SER A 24 -5.37 7.38 -0.03
CA SER A 24 -4.15 7.29 0.77
C SER A 24 -4.38 6.62 2.12
N ASN A 25 -5.49 6.91 2.79
CA ASN A 25 -5.93 6.21 4.01
C ASN A 25 -6.15 4.72 3.74
N ARG A 26 -6.75 4.37 2.59
CA ARG A 26 -7.01 2.97 2.24
C ARG A 26 -5.72 2.22 1.90
N LEU A 27 -4.79 2.87 1.21
CA LEU A 27 -3.48 2.29 0.91
C LEU A 27 -2.65 2.13 2.17
N ALA A 28 -2.67 3.10 3.10
CA ALA A 28 -1.99 3.00 4.39
C ALA A 28 -2.46 1.75 5.16
N ARG A 29 -3.78 1.53 5.25
CA ARG A 29 -4.35 0.31 5.86
C ARG A 29 -3.92 -0.95 5.14
N ALA A 30 -3.94 -0.95 3.81
CA ALA A 30 -3.49 -2.10 3.03
C ALA A 30 -2.01 -2.44 3.30
N ILE A 31 -1.14 -1.42 3.41
CA ILE A 31 0.28 -1.61 3.75
C ILE A 31 0.42 -2.24 5.14
N VAL A 32 -0.26 -1.69 6.16
CA VAL A 32 -0.24 -2.23 7.53
C VAL A 32 -0.73 -3.68 7.56
N GLU A 33 -1.77 -4.02 6.81
CA GLU A 33 -2.23 -5.41 6.72
C GLU A 33 -1.19 -6.32 6.04
N MET A 34 -0.46 -5.80 5.04
CA MET A 34 0.56 -6.56 4.34
C MET A 34 1.83 -6.79 5.18
N THR A 35 2.16 -5.91 6.13
CA THR A 35 3.31 -6.15 7.04
C THR A 35 3.09 -7.39 7.91
N LEU A 36 1.85 -7.61 8.36
CA LEU A 36 1.46 -8.78 9.18
C LEU A 36 1.68 -10.12 8.47
N VAL A 37 1.70 -10.14 7.14
CA VAL A 37 1.79 -11.36 6.33
C VAL A 37 3.14 -11.52 5.65
N SER A 38 3.74 -10.43 5.18
CA SER A 38 4.99 -10.47 4.43
C SER A 38 6.23 -10.51 5.32
N GLY A 39 6.15 -10.01 6.55
CA GLY A 39 7.32 -9.79 7.42
C GLY A 39 8.16 -8.58 7.02
N TRP A 40 7.74 -7.82 6.00
CA TRP A 40 8.35 -6.54 5.64
C TRP A 40 7.73 -5.41 6.48
N ASP A 41 8.51 -4.37 6.77
CA ASP A 41 7.99 -3.17 7.42
C ASP A 41 7.22 -2.26 6.44
N GLU A 42 6.45 -1.31 6.98
CA GLU A 42 5.58 -0.43 6.21
C GLU A 42 6.34 0.41 5.18
N ILE A 43 7.56 0.85 5.50
CA ILE A 43 8.37 1.70 4.65
C ILE A 43 8.95 0.91 3.49
N ALA A 44 9.43 -0.31 3.73
CA ALA A 44 9.93 -1.21 2.70
C ALA A 44 8.81 -1.61 1.72
N ILE A 45 7.59 -1.87 2.22
CA ILE A 45 6.43 -2.11 1.36
C ILE A 45 6.07 -0.86 0.56
N LEU A 46 6.07 0.33 1.19
CA LEU A 46 5.78 1.58 0.51
C LEU A 46 6.79 1.86 -0.63
N ASP A 47 8.07 1.64 -0.39
CA ASP A 47 9.13 1.79 -1.38
C ASP A 47 8.93 0.82 -2.55
N PHE A 48 8.62 -0.44 -2.25
CA PHE A 48 8.24 -1.41 -3.27
C PHE A 48 7.02 -0.96 -4.09
N LEU A 49 6.00 -0.40 -3.44
CA LEU A 49 4.81 0.10 -4.13
C LEU A 49 5.13 1.28 -5.06
N LEU A 50 6.06 2.15 -4.68
CA LEU A 50 6.48 3.30 -5.49
C LEU A 50 7.21 2.89 -6.78
N HIS A 51 7.88 1.73 -6.78
CA HIS A 51 8.81 1.37 -7.86
C HIS A 51 8.51 0.04 -8.55
N GLY A 52 7.72 -0.86 -7.94
CA GLY A 52 7.52 -2.25 -8.37
C GLY A 52 6.07 -2.68 -8.60
N ALA A 53 5.11 -1.76 -8.39
CA ALA A 53 3.68 -2.07 -8.39
C ALA A 53 2.86 -1.27 -9.43
N GLU A 54 3.49 -0.61 -10.40
CA GLU A 54 2.80 0.22 -11.42
C GLU A 54 1.65 -0.51 -12.10
N LYS A 55 1.88 -1.77 -12.49
CA LYS A 55 0.86 -2.61 -13.14
C LYS A 55 -0.33 -2.87 -12.20
N GLU A 56 -0.05 -3.25 -10.95
CA GLU A 56 -1.09 -3.52 -9.95
C GLU A 56 -1.90 -2.27 -9.61
N PHE A 57 -1.26 -1.09 -9.61
CA PHE A 57 -1.98 0.18 -9.45
C PHE A 57 -2.89 0.48 -10.64
N GLY A 58 -2.42 0.26 -11.87
CA GLY A 58 -3.28 0.42 -13.06
C GLY A 58 -4.51 -0.48 -13.01
N GLU A 59 -4.33 -1.75 -12.66
CA GLU A 59 -5.45 -2.69 -12.50
C GLU A 59 -6.37 -2.32 -11.32
N LEU A 60 -5.81 -1.76 -10.23
CA LEU A 60 -6.57 -1.29 -9.08
C LEU A 60 -7.41 -0.06 -9.42
N ASP A 61 -6.88 0.88 -10.20
CA ASP A 61 -7.60 2.08 -10.64
C ASP A 61 -8.81 1.73 -11.53
N GLU A 62 -8.71 0.64 -12.31
CA GLU A 62 -9.81 0.17 -13.15
C GLU A 62 -10.85 -0.66 -12.37
N SER A 63 -10.39 -1.58 -11.52
CA SER A 63 -11.25 -2.57 -10.88
C SER A 63 -11.74 -2.17 -9.48
N PHE A 64 -11.01 -1.26 -8.81
CA PHE A 64 -11.15 -0.94 -7.39
C PHE A 64 -11.09 -2.17 -6.46
N ASP A 65 -10.52 -3.29 -6.91
CA ASP A 65 -10.42 -4.53 -6.12
C ASP A 65 -9.14 -4.55 -5.26
N TRP A 66 -9.29 -4.06 -4.04
CA TRP A 66 -8.21 -4.02 -3.05
C TRP A 66 -7.80 -5.40 -2.53
N ILE A 67 -8.67 -6.41 -2.60
CA ILE A 67 -8.34 -7.77 -2.17
C ILE A 67 -7.40 -8.39 -3.20
N LEU A 68 -7.74 -8.26 -4.48
CA LEU A 68 -6.89 -8.73 -5.58
C LEU A 68 -5.55 -7.99 -5.60
N PHE A 69 -5.56 -6.67 -5.43
CA PHE A 69 -4.35 -5.85 -5.33
C PHE A 69 -3.41 -6.38 -4.24
N LYS A 70 -3.87 -6.48 -2.98
CA LYS A 70 -3.05 -7.00 -1.87
C LYS A 70 -2.51 -8.40 -2.17
N LYS A 71 -3.32 -9.29 -2.75
CA LYS A 71 -2.89 -10.64 -3.11
C LYS A 71 -1.77 -10.63 -4.16
N LYS A 72 -1.79 -9.72 -5.13
CA LYS A 72 -0.73 -9.58 -6.14
C LYS A 72 0.55 -9.01 -5.51
N ILE A 73 0.44 -7.97 -4.70
CA ILE A 73 1.58 -7.39 -3.98
C ILE A 73 2.24 -8.43 -3.07
N LEU A 74 1.47 -9.11 -2.21
CA LEU A 74 2.00 -10.13 -1.31
C LEU A 74 2.68 -11.31 -2.03
N LYS A 75 2.26 -11.65 -3.25
CA LYS A 75 2.96 -12.65 -4.07
C LYS A 75 4.33 -12.18 -4.54
N LYS A 76 4.49 -10.87 -4.79
CA LYS A 76 5.76 -10.27 -5.21
C LYS A 76 6.72 -9.97 -4.05
N LEU A 77 6.18 -9.74 -2.85
CA LEU A 77 6.96 -9.51 -1.64
C LEU A 77 7.51 -10.79 -0.99
N ARG A 78 7.08 -11.97 -1.44
CA ARG A 78 7.65 -13.24 -0.95
C ARG A 78 9.03 -13.47 -1.56
N PRO A 79 10.02 -13.93 -0.76
CA PRO A 79 11.32 -14.35 -1.25
C PRO A 79 11.23 -15.55 -2.20
#